data_AF-A0A5C0B6R5-F1
#
_entry.id   AF-A0A5C0B6R5-F1
#
_cell.length_a   1.000
_cell.length_b   1.000
_cell.length_c   1.000
_cell.angle_alpha   90.00
_cell.angle_beta   90.00
_cell.angle_gamma   90.00
#
_symmetry.space_group_name_H-M   'P 1'
#
loop_
_entity.id
_entity.type
_entity.pdbx_description
1 polymer ?
#
loop_
_entity_poly.entity_id
_entity_poly.type
_entity_poly.pdbx_seq_one_letter_code
_entity_poly.pdbx_strand_id
1 'polypeptide(L)'
;MPVDRKVTYQLAEALLQAIKDADPAALLTYGVTPAIHEEIIEELDSSGENIAALTLAPYEVAFTPDRTGRIPVDSYQTNGASPQTIVACQLWCGGSKTDLTLTADQVEKPNQVESQDGASLVFRLLETQ
;
A
#
# COMPACT_ATOMS: atom_id res chain seq x y z
N MET A 1 -1.01 -8.73 17.56
CA MET A 1 -2.45 -8.52 17.28
C MET A 1 -2.58 -8.29 15.79
N PRO A 2 -3.56 -8.86 15.08
CA PRO A 2 -3.86 -8.39 13.73
C PRO A 2 -4.14 -6.89 13.81
N VAL A 3 -3.52 -6.14 12.92
CA VAL A 3 -3.64 -4.69 12.87
C VAL A 3 -5.09 -4.38 12.48
N ASP A 4 -5.67 -3.35 13.08
CA ASP A 4 -7.05 -2.98 12.77
C ASP A 4 -7.16 -2.72 11.26
N ARG A 5 -8.10 -3.43 10.60
CA ARG A 5 -8.34 -3.30 9.15
C ARG A 5 -8.54 -1.85 8.73
N LYS A 6 -9.19 -1.05 9.58
CA LYS A 6 -9.39 0.37 9.35
C LYS A 6 -8.05 1.12 9.32
N VAL A 7 -7.17 0.83 10.26
CA VAL A 7 -5.83 1.43 10.33
C VAL A 7 -5.00 1.02 9.12
N THR A 8 -4.96 -0.27 8.77
CA THR A 8 -4.26 -0.75 7.57
C THR A 8 -4.75 -0.06 6.31
N TYR A 9 -6.08 0.05 6.14
CA TYR A 9 -6.66 0.73 4.99
C TYR A 9 -6.25 2.21 4.93
N GLN A 10 -6.35 2.92 6.05
CA GLN A 10 -5.99 4.34 6.14
C GLN A 10 -4.50 4.58 5.84
N LEU A 11 -3.62 3.70 6.33
CA LEU A 11 -2.19 3.78 6.05
C LEU A 11 -1.89 3.52 4.56
N ALA A 12 -2.54 2.52 3.97
CA ALA A 12 -2.38 2.21 2.54
C ALA A 12 -2.92 3.34 1.65
N GLU A 13 -4.04 3.94 2.02
CA GLU A 13 -4.63 5.09 1.32
C GLU A 13 -3.70 6.31 1.40
N ALA A 14 -3.11 6.57 2.57
CA ALA A 14 -2.15 7.65 2.75
C ALA A 14 -0.84 7.44 1.97
N LEU A 15 -0.34 6.20 1.88
CA LEU A 15 0.80 5.84 1.03
C LEU A 15 0.48 6.08 -0.45
N LEU A 16 -0.66 5.57 -0.94
CA LEU A 16 -1.08 5.77 -2.32
C LEU A 16 -1.26 7.25 -2.64
N GLN A 17 -1.85 8.02 -1.73
CA GLN A 17 -2.02 9.47 -1.91
C GLN A 17 -0.67 10.20 -2.00
N ALA A 18 0.31 9.85 -1.16
CA ALA A 18 1.66 10.42 -1.25
C ALA A 18 2.34 10.11 -2.60
N ILE A 19 2.16 8.90 -3.13
CA ILE A 19 2.64 8.50 -4.46
C ILE A 19 2.02 9.36 -5.55
N LYS A 20 0.70 9.60 -5.47
CA LYS A 20 -0.06 10.39 -6.45
C LYS A 20 0.29 11.88 -6.43
N ASP A 21 0.46 12.46 -5.24
CA ASP A 21 0.78 13.88 -5.09
C ASP A 21 2.25 14.18 -5.45
N ALA A 22 3.09 13.15 -5.49
CA ALA A 22 4.53 13.24 -5.74
C ALA A 22 5.25 14.24 -4.81
N ASP A 23 4.72 14.45 -3.59
CA ASP A 23 5.33 15.33 -2.60
C ASP A 23 6.60 14.67 -2.03
N PRO A 24 7.80 15.26 -2.24
CA PRO A 24 9.05 14.62 -1.82
C PRO A 24 9.13 14.37 -0.31
N ALA A 25 8.56 15.25 0.51
CA ALA A 25 8.60 15.10 1.96
C ALA A 25 7.72 13.92 2.42
N ALA A 26 6.48 13.83 1.90
CA ALA A 26 5.59 12.72 2.18
C ALA A 26 6.16 11.39 1.69
N LEU A 27 6.67 11.32 0.46
CA LEU A 27 7.29 10.12 -0.13
C LEU A 27 8.42 9.55 0.74
N LEU A 28 9.31 10.43 1.22
CA LEU A 28 10.41 10.02 2.11
C LEU A 28 9.92 9.42 3.43
N THR A 29 8.76 9.82 3.95
CA THR A 29 8.19 9.21 5.17
C THR A 29 7.78 7.76 4.98
N TYR A 30 7.52 7.37 3.73
CA TYR A 30 7.20 6.00 3.32
C TYR A 30 8.42 5.27 2.72
N GLY A 31 9.63 5.85 2.80
CA GLY A 31 10.83 5.26 2.21
C GLY A 31 10.88 5.31 0.67
N VAL A 32 9.99 6.09 0.04
CA VAL A 32 10.02 6.31 -1.41
C VAL A 32 11.01 7.43 -1.71
N THR A 33 12.14 7.08 -2.29
CA THR A 33 13.13 8.05 -2.81
C THR A 33 12.71 8.55 -4.19
N PRO A 34 13.29 9.65 -4.71
CA PRO A 34 13.01 10.09 -6.07
C PRO A 34 13.23 9.00 -7.14
N ALA A 35 14.28 8.19 -7.00
CA ALA A 35 14.55 7.08 -7.92
C ALA A 35 13.46 5.99 -7.84
N ILE A 36 12.99 5.65 -6.64
CA ILE A 36 11.89 4.70 -6.47
C ILE A 36 10.59 5.28 -7.04
N HIS A 37 10.35 6.58 -6.89
CA HIS A 37 9.20 7.24 -7.48
C HIS A 37 9.24 7.20 -9.01
N GLU A 38 10.41 7.43 -9.62
CA GLU A 38 10.60 7.25 -11.07
C GLU A 38 10.30 5.80 -11.50
N GLU A 39 10.82 4.78 -10.80
CA GLU A 39 10.50 3.37 -11.07
C GLU A 39 9.00 3.06 -10.97
N ILE A 40 8.32 3.64 -9.98
CA ILE A 40 6.85 3.54 -9.86
C ILE A 40 6.18 4.11 -11.12
N ILE A 41 6.59 5.29 -11.58
CA ILE A 41 6.01 5.91 -12.79
C ILE A 41 6.27 5.05 -14.04
N GLU A 42 7.46 4.47 -14.18
CA GLU A 42 7.79 3.59 -15.30
C GLU A 42 6.92 2.32 -15.32
N GLU A 43 6.67 1.69 -14.17
CA GLU A 43 5.77 0.54 -14.06
C GLU A 43 4.31 0.90 -14.35
N LEU A 44 3.88 2.11 -13.98
CA LEU A 44 2.55 2.62 -14.31
C LEU A 44 2.38 2.89 -15.81
N ASP A 45 3.40 3.47 -16.45
CA ASP A 45 3.39 3.70 -17.89
C ASP A 45 3.39 2.38 -18.67
N SER A 46 4.16 1.39 -18.20
CA SER A 46 4.23 0.05 -18.82
C SER A 46 2.89 -0.71 -18.75
N SER A 47 2.15 -0.56 -17.64
CA SER A 47 0.82 -1.13 -17.43
C SER A 47 -0.30 -0.32 -18.10
N GLY A 48 -0.01 0.90 -18.57
CA GLY A 48 -0.99 1.80 -19.19
C GLY A 48 -1.94 2.46 -18.18
N GLU A 49 -1.61 2.39 -16.89
CA GLU A 49 -2.44 2.90 -15.80
C GLU A 49 -2.11 4.34 -15.47
N ASN A 50 -3.14 5.17 -15.31
CA ASN A 50 -2.95 6.57 -14.93
C ASN A 50 -2.87 6.69 -13.40
N ILE A 51 -1.72 7.10 -12.89
CA ILE A 51 -1.46 7.32 -11.46
C ILE A 51 -2.57 8.13 -10.76
N ALA A 52 -3.08 9.18 -11.40
CA ALA A 52 -4.11 10.04 -10.81
C ALA A 52 -5.46 9.30 -10.61
N ALA A 53 -5.73 8.30 -11.44
CA ALA A 53 -6.95 7.49 -11.42
C ALA A 53 -6.85 6.27 -10.48
N LEU A 54 -5.66 5.95 -9.98
CA LEU A 54 -5.46 4.84 -9.06
C LEU A 54 -6.11 5.07 -7.71
N THR A 55 -6.73 4.01 -7.20
CA THR A 55 -7.46 3.92 -5.93
C THR A 55 -7.22 2.57 -5.28
N LEU A 56 -7.53 2.45 -3.99
CA LEU A 56 -7.74 1.14 -3.37
C LEU A 56 -9.14 0.61 -3.70
N ALA A 57 -9.34 -0.70 -3.49
CA ALA A 57 -10.68 -1.26 -3.49
C ALA A 57 -11.59 -0.52 -2.49
N PRO A 58 -12.89 -0.33 -2.78
CA PRO A 58 -13.83 0.25 -1.81
C PRO A 58 -13.76 -0.50 -0.47
N TYR A 59 -13.78 0.23 0.64
CA TYR A 59 -13.56 -0.33 1.98
C TYR A 59 -14.48 -1.52 2.30
N GLU A 60 -15.72 -1.48 1.81
CA GLU A 60 -16.74 -2.53 2.00
C GLU A 60 -16.32 -3.89 1.42
N VAL A 61 -15.46 -3.88 0.40
CA VAL A 61 -14.98 -5.09 -0.29
C VAL A 61 -13.48 -5.32 -0.15
N ALA A 62 -12.73 -4.34 0.36
CA ALA A 62 -11.26 -4.37 0.45
C ALA A 62 -10.71 -5.60 1.20
N PHE A 63 -11.42 -6.07 2.23
CA PHE A 63 -10.99 -7.19 3.08
C PHE A 63 -11.78 -8.49 2.84
N THR A 64 -12.54 -8.56 1.75
CA THR A 64 -13.34 -9.73 1.40
C THR A 64 -12.70 -10.45 0.22
N PRO A 65 -12.47 -11.78 0.31
CA PRO A 65 -11.96 -12.54 -0.82
C PRO A 65 -12.90 -12.43 -2.02
N ASP A 66 -12.33 -12.24 -3.20
CA ASP A 66 -13.11 -12.31 -4.44
C ASP A 66 -13.36 -13.77 -4.87
N ARG A 67 -13.93 -13.95 -6.07
CA ARG A 67 -14.23 -15.27 -6.62
C ARG A 67 -12.98 -16.15 -6.87
N THR A 68 -11.80 -15.54 -6.93
CA THR A 68 -10.50 -16.23 -7.06
C THR A 68 -9.86 -16.53 -5.70
N GLY A 69 -10.46 -16.05 -4.60
CA GLY A 69 -9.92 -16.16 -3.26
C GLY A 69 -8.90 -15.08 -2.90
N ARG A 70 -8.60 -14.14 -3.80
CA ARG A 70 -7.71 -13.01 -3.53
C ARG A 70 -8.43 -11.94 -2.72
N ILE A 71 -7.80 -11.47 -1.65
CA ILE A 71 -8.29 -10.36 -0.84
C ILE A 71 -7.64 -9.07 -1.38
N PRO A 72 -8.42 -8.03 -1.78
CA PRO A 72 -7.85 -6.83 -2.38
C PRO A 72 -6.85 -6.07 -1.49
N VAL A 73 -7.09 -6.04 -0.18
CA VAL A 73 -6.18 -5.50 0.82
C VAL A 73 -5.95 -6.59 1.84
N ASP A 74 -4.78 -7.21 1.78
CA ASP A 74 -4.38 -8.29 2.67
C ASP A 74 -3.16 -7.92 3.49
N SER A 75 -3.07 -8.48 4.69
CA SER A 75 -1.92 -8.32 5.58
C SER A 75 -1.46 -9.69 6.06
N TYR A 76 -0.21 -10.03 5.79
CA TYR A 76 0.36 -11.33 6.16
C TYR A 76 1.76 -11.18 6.73
N GLN A 77 2.16 -12.14 7.56
CA GLN A 77 3.52 -12.16 8.12
C GLN A 77 4.46 -12.94 7.22
N THR A 78 5.68 -12.44 7.07
CA THR A 78 6.75 -13.21 6.45
C THR A 78 7.22 -14.33 7.38
N ASN A 79 7.59 -15.45 6.78
CA ASN A 79 8.21 -16.55 7.51
C ASN A 79 9.72 -16.26 7.65
N GLY A 80 10.22 -16.14 8.87
CA GLY A 80 11.64 -15.89 9.11
C GLY A 80 11.98 -15.70 10.59
N ALA A 81 13.28 -15.55 10.88
CA ALA A 81 13.79 -15.32 12.24
C ALA A 81 13.32 -13.97 12.83
N SER A 82 13.00 -13.01 11.97
CA SER A 82 12.39 -11.71 12.31
C SER A 82 11.19 -11.49 11.39
N PRO A 83 10.00 -12.01 11.73
CA PRO A 83 8.82 -11.89 10.87
C PRO A 83 8.42 -10.43 10.71
N GLN A 84 8.14 -10.03 9.47
CA GLN A 84 7.64 -8.71 9.09
C GLN A 84 6.19 -8.82 8.68
N THR A 85 5.38 -7.83 9.01
CA THR A 85 4.02 -7.73 8.48
C THR A 85 4.06 -7.01 7.15
N ILE A 86 3.62 -7.68 6.08
CA ILE A 86 3.46 -7.12 4.74
C ILE A 86 1.99 -6.76 4.53
N VAL A 87 1.74 -5.60 3.94
CA VAL A 87 0.44 -5.19 3.43
C VAL A 87 0.51 -5.19 1.91
N ALA A 88 -0.38 -5.94 1.28
CA ALA A 88 -0.52 -6.03 -0.18
C ALA A 88 -1.88 -5.44 -0.59
N CYS A 89 -1.85 -4.50 -1.54
CA CYS A 89 -3.02 -3.75 -1.99
C CYS A 89 -3.16 -3.87 -3.51
N GLN A 90 -4.16 -4.61 -3.99
CA GLN A 90 -4.57 -4.57 -5.39
C GLN A 90 -5.14 -3.18 -5.70
N LEU A 91 -4.55 -2.52 -6.69
CA LEU A 91 -4.97 -1.19 -7.12
C LEU A 91 -6.16 -1.27 -8.08
N TRP A 92 -6.94 -0.20 -8.09
CA TRP A 92 -8.17 -0.06 -8.88
C TRP A 92 -8.11 1.22 -9.70
N CYS A 93 -8.64 1.16 -10.92
CA CYS A 93 -8.75 2.29 -11.84
C CYS A 93 -10.18 2.33 -12.38
N GLY A 94 -10.84 3.49 -12.31
CA GLY A 94 -12.21 3.65 -12.83
C GLY A 94 -13.25 2.70 -12.21
N GLY A 95 -13.04 2.27 -10.96
CA GLY A 95 -13.94 1.32 -10.26
C GLY A 95 -13.75 -0.15 -10.65
N SER A 96 -12.69 -0.47 -11.40
CA SER A 96 -12.30 -1.85 -11.75
C SER A 96 -10.92 -2.19 -11.21
N LYS A 97 -10.67 -3.47 -10.94
CA LYS A 97 -9.35 -3.97 -10.55
C LYS A 97 -8.36 -3.82 -11.69
N THR A 98 -7.14 -3.40 -11.38
CA THR A 98 -6.00 -3.50 -12.29
C THR A 98 -5.20 -4.75 -11.96
N ASP A 99 -4.13 -5.03 -12.70
CA ASP A 99 -3.17 -6.09 -12.36
C ASP A 99 -2.07 -5.60 -11.40
N LEU A 100 -2.07 -4.31 -11.03
CA LEU A 100 -1.05 -3.69 -10.17
C LEU A 100 -1.30 -3.95 -8.69
N THR A 101 -0.26 -4.42 -8.00
CA THR A 101 -0.25 -4.59 -6.55
C THR A 101 0.78 -3.67 -5.91
N LEU A 102 0.32 -2.83 -4.99
CA LEU A 102 1.17 -2.02 -4.10
C LEU A 102 1.48 -2.82 -2.84
N THR A 103 2.76 -3.07 -2.59
CA THR A 103 3.23 -3.81 -1.43
C THR A 103 4.03 -2.90 -0.50
N ALA A 104 3.77 -2.99 0.80
CA ALA A 104 4.46 -2.22 1.82
C ALA A 104 4.77 -3.05 3.07
N ASP A 105 5.89 -2.74 3.71
CA ASP A 105 6.23 -3.24 5.04
C ASP A 105 5.50 -2.39 6.10
N GLN A 106 4.81 -3.05 7.02
CA GLN A 106 4.29 -2.38 8.19
C GLN A 106 5.37 -2.29 9.26
N VAL A 107 5.65 -1.07 9.70
CA VAL A 107 6.63 -0.76 10.74
C VAL A 107 5.93 -0.11 11.93
N GLU A 108 6.33 -0.51 13.13
CA GLU A 108 5.97 0.20 14.35
C GLU A 108 6.93 1.38 14.52
N LYS A 109 6.41 2.60 14.66
CA LYS A 109 7.19 3.79 14.99
C LYS A 109 7.51 3.76 16.49
N PRO A 110 8.80 3.64 16.89
CA PRO A 110 9.16 3.78 18.28
C PRO A 110 9.04 5.26 18.67
N ASN A 111 8.17 5.55 19.64
CA ASN A 111 7.87 6.87 20.24
C ASN A 111 6.88 7.77 19.49
N GLN A 112 5.57 7.53 19.68
CA GLN A 112 4.59 8.62 19.82
C GLN A 112 3.66 8.33 21.02
N VAL A 113 3.51 9.34 21.87
CA VAL A 113 2.79 9.29 23.15
C VAL A 113 1.27 9.38 22.87
N GLU A 114 0.57 8.32 23.27
CA GLU A 114 -0.83 8.28 23.74
C GLU A 114 -1.96 8.85 22.84
N SER A 115 -1.84 8.86 21.51
CA SER A 115 -3.00 9.08 20.64
C SER A 115 -2.92 8.26 19.34
N GLN A 116 -3.71 7.17 19.32
CA GLN A 116 -4.03 6.23 18.23
C GLN A 116 -2.89 5.82 17.26
N ASP A 117 -2.44 4.58 17.44
CA ASP A 117 -1.70 3.71 16.52
C ASP A 117 -0.40 4.23 15.91
N GLY A 118 0.71 3.93 16.58
CA GLY A 118 2.09 4.17 16.11
C GLY A 118 2.53 3.27 14.94
N ALA A 119 1.63 2.77 14.10
CA ALA A 119 1.98 2.01 12.91
C ALA A 119 2.19 2.93 11.69
N SER A 120 3.11 2.55 10.80
CA SER A 120 3.36 3.22 9.53
C SER A 120 3.63 2.19 8.45
N LEU A 121 3.52 2.58 7.19
CA LEU A 121 3.97 1.77 6.06
C LEU A 121 5.31 2.28 5.53
N VAL A 122 6.10 1.37 4.98
CA VAL A 122 7.27 1.65 4.16
C VAL A 122 7.05 0.95 2.83
N PHE A 123 7.09 1.70 1.73
CA PHE A 123 6.96 1.17 0.39
C PHE A 123 7.98 0.07 0.16
N ARG A 124 7.54 -1.05 -0.41
CA ARG A 124 8.40 -2.16 -0.82
C ARG A 124 8.46 -2.28 -2.33
N LEU A 125 7.31 -2.34 -3.01
CA LEU A 125 7.25 -2.57 -4.45
C LEU A 125 5.87 -2.18 -5.02
N LEU A 126 5.87 -1.80 -6.29
CA LEU A 126 4.70 -1.81 -7.16
C LEU A 126 4.99 -2.79 -8.30
N GLU A 127 4.13 -3.76 -8.54
CA GLU A 127 4.33 -4.77 -9.59
C GLU A 127 3.02 -5.18 -10.25
N THR A 128 3.12 -5.59 -11.51
CA THR A 128 2.04 -6.23 -12.28
C THR A 128 2.01 -7.75 -11.99
N GLN A 129 0.84 -8.29 -11.63
CA GLN A 129 0.64 -9.69 -11.20
C GLN A 129 0.10 -10.64 -12.29
#